data_AF-A0A9C7PIE7-F1
#
_entry.id   AF-A0A9C7PIE7-F1
#
_cell.length_a   1.000
_cell.length_b   1.000
_cell.length_c   1.000
_cell.angle_alpha   90.00
_cell.angle_beta   90.00
_cell.angle_gamma   90.00
#
_symmetry.space_group_name_H-M   'P 1'
#
loop_
_entity.id
_entity.type
_entity.pdbx_description
1 polymer ?
#
loop_
_entity_poly.entity_id
_entity_poly.type
_entity_poly.pdbx_seq_one_letter_code
_entity_poly.pdbx_strand_id
1 'polypeptide(L)'
;MLPEVFYLNLDSIELQAERAIDPTLKTRAIAIISSSDSNGTIISLSHEAEQEGLYKGMKVSIAKKKKSAVQFLPYNRPLYQRVNKYTYDTLSSFSPVIEPSGMSGFYMDMKGWLFE
;
A
#
# COMPACT_ATOMS: atom_id res chain seq x y z
N MET A 1 27.87 3.54 21.31
CA MET A 1 26.44 3.19 21.28
C MET A 1 26.01 2.93 19.84
N LEU A 2 25.50 1.74 19.53
CA LEU A 2 25.01 1.37 18.18
C LEU A 2 23.77 2.20 17.80
N PRO A 3 23.58 2.57 16.53
CA PRO A 3 22.35 3.24 16.07
C PRO A 3 21.12 2.35 16.32
N GLU A 4 20.02 2.93 16.82
CA GLU A 4 18.73 2.26 16.95
C GLU A 4 17.81 2.80 15.86
N VAL A 5 17.75 2.07 14.75
CA VAL A 5 16.96 2.44 13.57
C VAL A 5 15.80 1.48 13.42
N PHE A 6 14.60 2.04 13.36
CA PHE A 6 13.37 1.27 13.16
C PHE A 6 12.94 1.42 11.71
N TYR A 7 12.47 0.33 11.11
CA TYR A 7 11.85 0.36 9.79
C TYR A 7 10.37 0.02 9.92
N LEU A 8 9.52 0.96 9.52
CA LEU A 8 8.08 0.78 9.46
C LEU A 8 7.67 0.58 7.99
N ASN A 9 6.91 -0.48 7.72
CA ASN A 9 6.30 -0.72 6.41
C ASN A 9 4.77 -0.78 6.54
N LEU A 10 4.08 0.01 5.74
CA LEU A 10 2.63 -0.05 5.60
C LEU A 10 2.24 -1.11 4.59
N ASP A 11 2.00 -2.33 5.07
CA ASP A 11 1.63 -3.45 4.21
C ASP A 11 0.33 -3.18 3.43
N SER A 12 0.42 -3.34 2.11
CA SER A 12 -0.69 -3.17 1.18
C SER A 12 -1.43 -1.82 1.31
N ILE A 13 -0.67 -0.73 1.49
CA ILE A 13 -1.21 0.64 1.67
C ILE A 13 -2.29 1.00 0.65
N GLU A 14 -2.14 0.62 -0.62
CA GLU A 14 -3.13 0.94 -1.64
C GLU A 14 -4.47 0.25 -1.37
N LEU A 15 -4.45 -1.06 -1.06
CA LEU A 15 -5.67 -1.82 -0.75
C LEU A 15 -6.33 -1.32 0.53
N GLN A 16 -5.53 -1.05 1.56
CA GLN A 16 -6.05 -0.55 2.84
C GLN A 16 -6.67 0.84 2.68
N ALA A 17 -6.07 1.72 1.87
CA ALA A 17 -6.60 3.03 1.60
C ALA A 17 -7.96 2.98 0.88
N GLU A 18 -8.09 2.13 -0.15
CA GLU A 18 -9.37 1.94 -0.85
C GLU A 18 -10.45 1.40 0.11
N ARG A 19 -10.13 0.37 0.92
CA ARG A 19 -11.06 -0.21 1.91
C ARG A 19 -11.41 0.73 3.06
N ALA A 20 -10.55 1.71 3.36
CA ALA A 20 -10.81 2.72 4.37
C ALA A 20 -11.82 3.77 3.88
N ILE A 21 -11.74 4.15 2.60
CA ILE A 21 -12.66 5.12 1.99
C ILE A 21 -13.99 4.48 1.59
N ASP A 22 -13.97 3.25 1.08
CA ASP A 22 -15.16 2.50 0.74
C ASP A 22 -15.21 1.19 1.55
N PRO A 23 -15.94 1.18 2.68
CA PRO A 23 -16.09 -0.02 3.50
C PRO A 23 -16.75 -1.19 2.78
N THR A 24 -17.48 -0.97 1.68
CA THR A 24 -18.12 -2.05 0.90
C THR A 24 -17.11 -2.94 0.18
N LEU A 25 -15.86 -2.47 0.07
CA LEU A 25 -14.73 -3.18 -0.52
C LEU A 25 -14.08 -4.20 0.44
N LYS A 26 -14.41 -4.18 1.73
CA LYS A 26 -13.78 -5.07 2.73
C LYS A 26 -14.03 -6.55 2.48
N THR A 27 -15.19 -6.91 1.93
CA THR A 27 -15.60 -8.29 1.66
C THR A 27 -15.44 -8.68 0.18
N ARG A 28 -14.77 -7.85 -0.62
CA ARG A 28 -14.62 -8.07 -2.07
C ARG A 28 -13.18 -8.46 -2.41
N ALA A 29 -13.05 -9.36 -3.38
CA ALA A 29 -11.79 -9.65 -4.04
C ALA A 29 -11.43 -8.48 -4.96
N ILE A 30 -10.29 -7.85 -4.71
CA ILE A 30 -9.87 -6.59 -5.34
C ILE A 30 -8.43 -6.71 -5.85
N ALA A 31 -8.18 -6.14 -7.02
CA ALA A 31 -6.85 -5.92 -7.56
C ALA A 31 -6.69 -4.47 -8.01
N ILE A 32 -5.68 -3.77 -7.50
CA ILE A 32 -5.33 -2.41 -7.87
C ILE A 32 -4.33 -2.48 -9.02
N ILE A 33 -4.63 -1.78 -10.12
CA ILE A 33 -3.88 -1.88 -11.38
C ILE A 33 -3.18 -0.56 -11.73
N SER A 34 -1.99 -0.66 -12.31
CA SER A 34 -1.22 0.52 -12.77
C SER A 34 -1.85 1.23 -13.95
N SER A 35 -2.57 0.51 -14.80
CA SER A 35 -3.37 1.04 -15.90
C SER A 35 -4.49 0.05 -16.24
N SER A 36 -5.60 0.56 -16.75
CA SER A 36 -6.69 -0.24 -17.33
C SER A 36 -6.32 -0.92 -18.65
N ASP A 37 -5.22 -0.48 -19.27
CA ASP A 37 -4.68 -1.02 -20.52
C ASP A 37 -4.24 -2.48 -20.38
N SER A 38 -4.18 -3.18 -21.50
CA SER A 38 -3.72 -4.58 -21.57
C SER A 38 -2.29 -4.79 -21.07
N ASN A 39 -1.47 -3.74 -21.13
CA ASN A 39 -0.09 -3.71 -20.65
C ASN A 39 0.06 -3.27 -19.19
N GLY A 40 -1.03 -2.84 -18.54
CA GLY A 40 -1.04 -2.59 -17.11
C GLY A 40 -0.73 -3.85 -16.31
N THR A 41 -0.39 -3.67 -15.03
CA THR A 41 -0.04 -4.73 -14.09
C THR A 41 -0.79 -4.55 -12.78
N ILE A 42 -0.99 -5.66 -12.04
CA ILE A 42 -1.50 -5.62 -10.68
C ILE A 42 -0.39 -5.09 -9.75
N ILE A 43 -0.66 -3.99 -9.04
CA ILE A 43 0.27 -3.34 -8.11
C ILE A 43 0.05 -3.81 -6.68
N SER A 44 -1.20 -4.04 -6.30
CA SER A 44 -1.61 -4.54 -4.99
C SER A 44 -2.91 -5.31 -5.15
N LEU A 45 -3.17 -6.27 -4.29
CA LEU A 45 -4.37 -7.11 -4.36
C LEU A 45 -4.75 -7.64 -2.98
N SER A 46 -6.03 -7.97 -2.84
CA SER A 46 -6.57 -8.60 -1.64
C SER A 46 -6.26 -10.09 -1.58
N HIS A 47 -6.23 -10.67 -0.39
CA HIS A 47 -6.02 -12.10 -0.21
C HIS A 47 -7.05 -12.95 -0.98
N GLU A 48 -8.31 -12.50 -1.04
CA GLU A 48 -9.37 -13.16 -1.80
C GLU A 48 -9.05 -13.20 -3.31
N ALA A 49 -8.37 -12.18 -3.84
CA ALA A 49 -7.94 -12.14 -5.23
C ALA A 49 -6.70 -13.03 -5.49
N GLU A 50 -5.84 -13.22 -4.48
CA GLU A 50 -4.74 -14.18 -4.54
C GLU A 50 -5.26 -15.62 -4.59
N GLN A 51 -6.32 -15.92 -3.82
CA GLN A 51 -7.00 -17.22 -3.84
C GLN A 51 -7.63 -17.53 -5.21
N GLU A 52 -8.10 -16.51 -5.93
CA GLU A 52 -8.52 -16.60 -7.34
C GLU A 52 -7.34 -16.75 -8.33
N GLY A 53 -6.12 -16.83 -7.80
CA GLY A 53 -4.89 -17.07 -8.53
C GLY A 53 -4.34 -15.83 -9.24
N LEU A 54 -4.72 -14.61 -8.83
CA LEU A 54 -4.03 -13.40 -9.22
C LEU A 54 -2.78 -13.19 -8.34
N TYR A 55 -1.82 -12.43 -8.84
CA TYR A 55 -0.61 -12.10 -8.08
C TYR A 55 -0.06 -10.74 -8.50
N LYS A 56 0.68 -10.08 -7.60
CA LYS A 56 1.33 -8.80 -7.86
C LYS A 56 2.30 -8.90 -9.04
N GLY A 57 2.26 -7.93 -9.95
CA GLY A 57 3.02 -7.92 -11.20
C GLY A 57 2.36 -8.66 -12.36
N MET A 58 1.26 -9.40 -12.14
CA MET A 58 0.51 -10.02 -13.23
C MET A 58 -0.02 -8.95 -14.20
N LYS A 59 0.12 -9.18 -15.51
CA LYS A 59 -0.45 -8.30 -16.53
C LYS A 59 -1.98 -8.31 -16.45
N VAL A 60 -2.59 -7.13 -16.59
CA VAL A 60 -4.05 -6.94 -16.59
C VAL A 60 -4.71 -7.76 -17.70
N SER A 61 -4.08 -7.88 -18.87
CA SER A 61 -4.55 -8.74 -19.96
C SER A 61 -4.60 -10.23 -19.60
N ILE A 62 -3.72 -10.71 -18.72
CA ILE A 62 -3.72 -12.09 -18.23
C ILE A 62 -4.76 -12.23 -17.11
N ALA A 63 -4.78 -11.29 -16.18
CA ALA A 63 -5.71 -11.26 -15.06
C ALA A 63 -7.18 -11.25 -15.52
N LYS A 64 -7.53 -10.38 -16.48
CA LYS A 64 -8.90 -10.28 -17.04
C LYS A 64 -9.34 -11.53 -17.81
N LYS A 65 -8.41 -12.36 -18.30
CA LYS A 65 -8.74 -13.63 -18.97
C LYS A 65 -9.04 -14.74 -17.98
N LYS A 66 -8.53 -14.68 -16.75
CA LYS A 66 -8.99 -15.55 -15.69
C LYS A 66 -10.44 -15.19 -15.40
N LYS A 67 -11.33 -16.19 -15.39
CA LYS A 67 -12.75 -16.04 -15.02
C LYS A 67 -12.89 -15.79 -13.51
N SER A 68 -12.27 -14.73 -13.02
CA SER A 68 -12.30 -14.33 -11.61
C SER A 68 -13.33 -13.24 -11.41
N ALA A 69 -14.06 -13.27 -10.29
CA ALA A 69 -14.98 -12.21 -9.88
C ALA A 69 -14.25 -10.98 -9.28
N VAL A 70 -12.93 -10.88 -9.48
CA VAL A 70 -12.09 -9.84 -8.90
C VAL A 70 -12.44 -8.48 -9.51
N GLN A 71 -12.68 -7.51 -8.62
CA GLN A 71 -12.89 -6.13 -9.00
C GLN A 71 -11.54 -5.45 -9.21
N PHE A 72 -11.32 -4.93 -10.42
CA PHE A 72 -10.12 -4.16 -10.73
C PHE A 72 -10.33 -2.66 -10.45
N LEU A 73 -9.44 -2.06 -9.66
CA LEU A 73 -9.46 -0.64 -9.33
C LEU A 73 -8.26 0.08 -9.96
N PRO A 74 -8.43 1.25 -10.59
CA PRO A 74 -7.30 2.03 -11.10
C PRO A 74 -6.44 2.56 -9.95
N TYR A 75 -5.16 2.81 -10.22
CA TYR A 75 -4.24 3.37 -9.23
C TYR A 75 -4.65 4.79 -8.78
N ASN A 76 -5.03 4.94 -7.51
CA ASN A 76 -5.48 6.22 -6.95
C ASN A 76 -4.33 6.98 -6.27
N ARG A 77 -3.43 7.54 -7.09
CA ARG A 77 -2.23 8.25 -6.59
C ARG A 77 -2.54 9.34 -5.56
N PRO A 78 -3.53 10.24 -5.74
CA PRO A 78 -3.84 11.28 -4.76
C PRO A 78 -4.32 10.72 -3.41
N LEU A 79 -5.02 9.58 -3.41
CA LEU A 79 -5.41 8.91 -2.17
C LEU A 79 -4.18 8.37 -1.44
N TYR A 80 -3.34 7.59 -2.13
CA TYR A 80 -2.22 6.93 -1.47
C TYR A 80 -1.18 7.93 -0.97
N GLN A 81 -0.96 9.03 -1.70
CA GLN A 81 -0.12 10.14 -1.24
C GLN A 81 -0.67 10.82 0.03
N ARG A 82 -1.99 10.94 0.18
CA ARG A 82 -2.59 11.47 1.42
C ARG A 82 -2.35 10.54 2.62
N VAL A 83 -2.48 9.22 2.41
CA VAL A 83 -2.22 8.23 3.48
C VAL A 83 -0.74 8.22 3.86
N ASN A 84 0.17 8.24 2.87
CA ASN A 84 1.61 8.34 3.10
C ASN A 84 1.96 9.62 3.87
N LYS A 85 1.45 10.78 3.44
CA LYS A 85 1.68 12.06 4.12
C LYS A 85 1.16 12.04 5.56
N TYR A 86 -0.06 11.57 5.77
CA TYR A 86 -0.63 11.45 7.12
C TYR A 86 0.24 10.57 8.02
N THR A 87 0.76 9.46 7.48
CA THR A 87 1.67 8.57 8.23
C THR A 87 2.97 9.29 8.54
N TYR A 88 3.59 9.95 7.57
CA TYR A 88 4.81 10.74 7.78
C TYR A 88 4.63 11.81 8.86
N ASP A 89 3.56 12.62 8.76
CA ASP A 89 3.26 13.67 9.72
C ASP A 89 3.03 13.09 11.13
N THR A 90 2.38 11.93 11.22
CA THR A 90 2.17 11.21 12.49
C THR A 90 3.50 10.74 13.07
N LEU A 91 4.33 10.05 12.28
CA LEU A 91 5.64 9.57 12.72
C LEU A 91 6.55 10.72 13.14
N SER A 92 6.43 11.89 12.49
CA SER A 92 7.24 13.10 12.79
C SER A 92 6.97 13.67 14.18
N SER A 93 5.84 13.30 14.81
CA SER A 93 5.60 13.61 16.23
C SER A 93 6.40 12.72 17.19
N PHE A 94 6.89 11.57 16.72
CA PHE A 94 7.61 10.59 17.51
C PHE A 94 9.13 10.68 17.29
N SER A 95 9.62 10.90 16.07
CA SER A 95 11.06 11.04 15.80
C SER A 95 11.37 12.28 14.97
N PRO A 96 12.43 13.03 15.30
CA PRO A 96 12.87 14.16 14.49
C PRO A 96 13.54 13.74 13.18
N VAL A 97 13.97 12.48 13.04
CA VAL A 97 14.68 11.99 11.84
C VAL A 97 13.92 10.81 11.25
N ILE A 98 13.26 11.08 10.13
CA ILE A 98 12.47 10.09 9.37
C ILE A 98 12.87 10.16 7.90
N GLU A 99 13.24 9.02 7.35
CA GLU A 99 13.57 8.86 5.93
C GLU A 99 12.52 7.97 5.24
N PRO A 100 11.68 8.55 4.37
CA PRO A 100 10.75 7.76 3.57
C PRO A 100 11.48 6.81 2.60
N SER A 101 10.98 5.58 2.50
CA SER A 101 11.44 4.55 1.56
C SER A 101 10.27 4.09 0.69
N GLY A 102 10.16 4.65 -0.51
CA GLY A 102 9.06 4.37 -1.42
C GLY A 102 7.71 4.93 -0.92
N MET A 103 6.61 4.20 -1.19
CA MET A 103 5.24 4.65 -0.86
C MET A 103 4.77 4.24 0.54
N SER A 104 5.33 3.16 1.10
CA SER A 104 4.86 2.56 2.36
C SER A 104 5.93 2.47 3.45
N GLY A 105 7.19 2.66 3.11
CA GLY A 105 8.32 2.45 4.02
C GLY A 105 8.81 3.74 4.67
N PHE A 106 9.27 3.64 5.92
CA PHE A 106 9.86 4.73 6.67
C PHE A 106 10.97 4.19 7.58
N TYR A 107 12.18 4.73 7.47
CA TYR A 107 13.22 4.55 8.47
C TYR A 107 13.13 5.67 9.51
N MET A 108 13.34 5.33 10.77
CA MET A 108 13.27 6.28 11.88
C MET A 108 14.49 6.10 12.78
N ASP A 109 15.16 7.20 13.13
CA ASP A 109 16.15 7.18 14.20
C ASP A 109 15.44 7.34 15.55
N MET A 110 15.68 6.39 16.45
CA MET A 110 15.09 6.41 17.80
C MET A 110 16.01 7.09 18.83
N LYS A 111 17.22 7.49 18.43
CA LYS A 111 18.12 8.25 19.30
C LYS A 111 17.72 9.71 19.37
N GLY A 112 17.37 10.16 20.57
CA GLY A 112 16.88 11.52 20.82
C GLY A 112 15.58 11.58 21.63
N TRP A 113 15.00 10.42 21.95
CA TRP A 113 13.86 10.31 22.87
C TRP A 113 14.33 10.48 24.32
N LEU A 114 14.54 11.72 24.74
CA LEU A 114 14.44 12.07 26.15
C LEU A 114 12.95 12.38 26.39
N PHE A 115 12.26 11.49 27.10
CA PHE A 115 11.06 11.91 27.81
C PHE A 115 11.51 12.94 28.86
N GLU A 116 11.18 14.21 28.65
CA GLU A 116 11.07 15.19 29.75
C GLU A 116 9.64 15.18 30.29
#